data_AF-A0A2Z5ZI72-F1
#
_entry.id   AF-A0A2Z5ZI72-F1
#
_cell.length_a   1.000
_cell.length_b   1.000
_cell.length_c   1.000
_cell.angle_alpha   90.00
_cell.angle_beta   90.00
_cell.angle_gamma   90.00
#
_symmetry.space_group_name_H-M   'P 1'
#
loop_
_entity.id
_entity.type
_entity.pdbx_description
1 polymer ?
#
loop_
_entity_poly.entity_id
_entity_poly.type
_entity_poly.pdbx_seq_one_letter_code
_entity_poly.pdbx_strand_id
1 'polypeptide(L)'
;MKYYFIKLENDLVAPGICMSGNIPAGAVECSQEQYNNSGNYTLENGVIVAYTAPVIPLKTQASSALSTARTYVYNNYGILNEDTPDDWVTYIKVLMAISKGTDTTSTTLPTQPTD
;
A
#
# COMPACT_ATOMS: atom_id res chain seq x y z
N MET A 1 9.64 -22.00 26.08
CA MET A 1 8.81 -21.35 25.04
C MET A 1 9.72 -20.62 24.09
N LYS A 2 9.52 -20.78 22.79
CA LYS A 2 10.29 -20.12 21.73
C LYS A 2 9.34 -19.45 20.75
N TYR A 3 9.76 -18.32 20.21
CA TYR A 3 9.05 -17.61 19.16
C TYR A 3 9.75 -17.85 17.83
N TYR A 4 9.00 -17.88 16.74
CA TYR A 4 9.58 -18.07 15.43
C TYR A 4 8.77 -17.40 14.33
N PHE A 5 9.41 -17.18 13.19
CA PHE A 5 8.75 -16.93 11.91
C PHE A 5 8.91 -18.13 11.00
N ILE A 6 7.88 -18.42 10.20
CA ILE A 6 7.92 -19.46 9.17
C ILE A 6 7.32 -18.91 7.87
N LYS A 7 7.93 -19.28 6.75
CA LYS A 7 7.41 -18.96 5.42
C LYS A 7 6.42 -20.05 5.00
N LEU A 8 5.20 -19.65 4.68
CA LEU A 8 4.13 -20.51 4.22
C LEU A 8 4.25 -20.77 2.70
N GLU A 9 3.48 -21.73 2.20
CA GLU A 9 3.50 -22.12 0.77
C GLU A 9 3.10 -20.99 -0.18
N ASN A 10 2.34 -19.99 0.30
CA ASN A 10 1.94 -18.80 -0.46
C ASN A 10 2.88 -17.60 -0.26
N ASP A 11 4.13 -17.87 0.13
CA ASP A 11 5.16 -16.89 0.46
C ASP A 11 4.86 -15.94 1.64
N LEU A 12 3.72 -16.10 2.33
CA LEU A 12 3.42 -15.33 3.53
C LEU A 12 4.32 -15.75 4.69
N VAL A 13 4.73 -14.77 5.49
CA VAL A 13 5.48 -15.00 6.72
C VAL A 13 4.52 -14.97 7.89
N ALA A 14 4.50 -16.04 8.67
CA ALA A 14 3.62 -16.17 9.83
C ALA A 14 4.45 -16.24 11.13
N PRO A 15 4.06 -15.50 12.19
CA PRO A 15 4.56 -15.72 13.54
C PRO A 15 4.01 -17.03 14.13
N GLY A 16 4.81 -17.69 14.95
CA GLY A 16 4.37 -18.84 15.73
C GLY A 16 5.05 -18.94 17.08
N ILE A 17 4.43 -19.73 17.97
CA ILE A 17 4.94 -20.02 19.31
C ILE A 17 5.14 -21.54 19.44
N CYS A 18 6.32 -21.95 19.89
CA CYS A 18 6.61 -23.31 20.30
C CYS A 18 6.64 -23.37 21.84
N MET A 19 5.64 -24.01 22.44
CA MET A 19 5.50 -24.07 23.90
C MET A 19 6.58 -24.97 24.54
N SER A 20 6.96 -26.06 23.87
CA SER A 20 7.99 -27.01 24.29
C SER A 20 8.67 -27.67 23.08
N GLY A 21 9.94 -28.07 23.23
CA GLY A 21 10.71 -28.73 22.18
C GLY A 21 11.40 -27.77 21.20
N ASN A 22 11.67 -28.27 19.99
CA ASN A 22 12.31 -27.52 18.92
C ASN A 22 11.27 -26.80 18.07
N ILE A 23 11.64 -25.64 17.50
CA ILE A 23 10.80 -24.94 16.52
C ILE A 23 10.61 -25.81 15.26
N PRO A 24 9.54 -25.58 14.47
CA PRO A 24 9.30 -26.33 13.24
C PRO A 24 10.48 -26.25 12.25
N ALA A 25 10.66 -27.30 11.45
CA ALA A 25 11.65 -27.28 10.38
C ALA A 25 11.37 -26.14 9.39
N GLY A 26 12.41 -25.41 9.00
CA GLY A 26 12.29 -24.23 8.12
C GLY A 26 11.80 -22.95 8.82
N ALA A 27 11.50 -23.00 10.12
CA ALA A 27 11.25 -21.82 10.93
C ALA A 27 12.56 -21.16 11.39
N VAL A 28 12.51 -19.86 11.61
CA VAL A 28 13.62 -19.05 12.13
C VAL A 28 13.23 -18.53 13.51
N GLU A 29 14.03 -18.85 14.53
CA GLU A 29 13.79 -18.40 15.91
C GLU A 29 13.84 -16.86 15.97
N CYS A 30 12.89 -16.24 16.67
CA CYS A 30 12.76 -14.79 16.81
C CYS A 30 12.62 -14.38 18.28
N SER A 31 12.81 -13.09 18.58
CA SER A 31 12.55 -12.55 19.91
C SER A 31 11.04 -12.41 20.18
N GLN A 32 10.66 -12.34 21.46
CA GLN A 32 9.27 -12.04 21.84
C GLN A 32 8.81 -10.69 21.29
N GLU A 33 9.70 -9.70 21.21
CA GLU A 33 9.39 -8.39 20.65
C GLU A 33 9.11 -8.46 19.15
N GLN A 34 9.90 -9.24 18.41
CA GLN A 34 9.67 -9.48 16.98
C GLN A 34 8.33 -10.20 16.76
N TYR A 35 8.00 -11.18 17.60
CA TYR A 35 6.70 -11.86 17.57
C TYR A 35 5.54 -10.89 17.82
N ASN A 36 5.63 -10.06 18.86
CA ASN A 36 4.58 -9.09 19.19
C ASN A 36 4.41 -8.01 18.11
N ASN A 37 5.48 -7.70 17.37
CA ASN A 37 5.51 -6.73 16.27
C ASN A 37 5.63 -7.39 14.90
N SER A 38 5.05 -8.58 14.71
CA SER A 38 5.30 -9.42 13.52
C SER A 38 4.99 -8.73 12.19
N GLY A 39 4.08 -7.76 12.15
CA GLY A 39 3.77 -6.98 10.95
C GLY A 39 4.92 -6.08 10.46
N ASN A 40 5.94 -5.85 11.29
CA ASN A 40 7.11 -5.04 10.95
C ASN A 40 8.31 -5.89 10.48
N TYR A 41 8.14 -7.19 10.32
CA TYR A 41 9.21 -8.11 9.97
C TYR A 41 8.80 -9.07 8.85
N THR A 42 9.78 -9.53 8.09
CA THR A 42 9.62 -10.57 7.08
C THR A 42 10.83 -11.52 7.10
N LEU A 43 10.79 -12.57 6.30
CA LEU A 43 11.89 -13.51 6.10
C LEU A 43 12.47 -13.33 4.71
N GLU A 44 13.75 -12.97 4.64
CA GLU A 44 14.54 -12.92 3.42
C GLU A 44 15.70 -13.90 3.53
N ASN A 45 15.76 -14.88 2.62
CA ASN A 45 16.81 -15.90 2.60
C ASN A 45 17.05 -16.60 3.95
N GLY A 46 15.98 -16.83 4.73
CA GLY A 46 16.06 -17.47 6.05
C GLY A 46 16.51 -16.54 7.18
N VAL A 47 16.53 -15.22 6.96
CA VAL A 47 16.88 -14.21 7.96
C VAL A 47 15.68 -13.31 8.23
N ILE A 48 15.48 -12.97 9.50
CA ILE A 48 14.47 -12.01 9.93
C ILE A 48 14.97 -10.61 9.61
N VAL A 49 14.24 -9.88 8.78
CA VAL A 49 14.56 -8.50 8.41
C VAL A 49 13.35 -7.60 8.65
N ALA A 50 13.60 -6.30 8.81
CA ALA A 50 12.52 -5.33 8.91
C ALA A 50 11.73 -5.29 7.59
N TYR A 51 10.40 -5.36 7.70
CA TYR A 51 9.53 -5.22 6.55
C TYR A 51 9.53 -3.77 6.06
N THR A 52 9.90 -3.58 4.79
CA THR A 52 9.72 -2.31 4.09
C THR A 52 8.56 -2.44 3.13
N ALA A 53 7.47 -1.71 3.38
CA ALA A 53 6.35 -1.66 2.46
C ALA A 53 6.82 -1.18 1.07
N PRO A 54 6.37 -1.81 -0.02
CA PRO A 54 6.75 -1.38 -1.35
C PRO A 54 6.25 0.04 -1.62
N VAL A 55 7.11 0.87 -2.22
CA VAL A 55 6.71 2.20 -2.67
C VAL A 55 5.67 2.06 -3.78
N ILE A 56 4.47 2.58 -3.57
CA ILE A 56 3.43 2.56 -4.60
C ILE A 56 3.85 3.52 -5.73
N PRO A 57 3.94 3.08 -6.99
CA PRO A 57 4.30 3.96 -8.09
C PRO A 57 3.32 5.13 -8.25
N LEU A 58 3.82 6.33 -8.57
CA LEU A 58 3.00 7.55 -8.70
C LEU A 58 1.83 7.36 -9.69
N LYS A 59 2.05 6.60 -10.77
CA LYS A 59 1.03 6.21 -11.75
C LYS A 59 -0.14 5.44 -11.10
N THR A 60 0.17 4.51 -10.20
CA THR A 60 -0.83 3.73 -9.47
C THR A 60 -1.60 4.64 -8.51
N GLN A 61 -0.89 5.49 -7.77
CA GLN A 61 -1.52 6.47 -6.86
C GLN A 61 -2.49 7.39 -7.63
N ALA A 62 -2.07 7.91 -8.78
CA ALA A 62 -2.89 8.81 -9.61
C ALA A 62 -4.12 8.10 -10.19
N SER A 63 -4.02 6.81 -10.51
CA SER A 63 -5.16 6.02 -10.98
C SER A 63 -6.23 5.86 -9.89
N SER A 64 -5.81 5.56 -8.66
CA SER A 64 -6.71 5.49 -7.50
C SER A 64 -7.35 6.85 -7.22
N ALA A 65 -6.55 7.93 -7.18
CA ALA A 65 -7.05 9.29 -6.96
C ALA A 65 -8.02 9.74 -8.06
N LEU A 66 -7.76 9.39 -9.32
CA LEU A 66 -8.63 9.70 -10.46
C LEU A 66 -10.00 9.03 -10.32
N SER A 67 -10.04 7.78 -9.87
CA SER A 67 -11.30 7.07 -9.62
C SER A 67 -12.13 7.81 -8.56
N THR A 68 -11.51 8.13 -7.42
CA THR A 68 -12.16 8.88 -6.34
C THR A 68 -12.64 10.25 -6.80
N ALA A 69 -11.81 11.00 -7.52
CA ALA A 69 -12.13 12.33 -8.03
C ALA A 69 -13.33 12.32 -8.99
N ARG A 70 -13.40 11.33 -9.89
CA ARG A 70 -14.53 11.17 -10.82
C ARG A 70 -15.82 10.85 -10.09
N THR A 71 -15.79 9.97 -9.09
CA THR A 71 -16.96 9.68 -8.26
C THR A 71 -17.43 10.92 -7.50
N TYR A 72 -16.50 11.67 -6.89
CA TYR A 72 -16.82 12.92 -6.20
C TYR A 72 -17.49 13.94 -7.15
N VAL A 73 -16.85 14.23 -8.29
CA VAL A 73 -17.36 15.21 -9.26
C VAL A 73 -18.71 14.80 -9.82
N TYR A 74 -18.88 13.52 -10.15
CA TYR A 74 -20.16 13.02 -10.64
C TYR A 74 -21.27 13.19 -9.59
N ASN A 75 -21.01 12.83 -8.34
CA ASN A 75 -22.01 12.88 -7.27
C ASN A 75 -22.37 14.30 -6.83
N ASN A 76 -21.45 15.26 -6.93
CA ASN A 76 -21.69 16.63 -6.46
C ASN A 76 -22.09 17.60 -7.56
N TYR A 77 -21.75 17.34 -8.83
CA TYR A 77 -22.11 18.23 -9.94
C TYR A 77 -22.84 17.48 -11.07
N GLY A 78 -22.28 16.35 -11.50
CA GLY A 78 -22.78 15.60 -12.66
C GLY A 78 -24.24 15.16 -12.54
N ILE A 79 -24.63 14.54 -11.42
CA ILE A 79 -26.01 14.09 -11.18
C ILE A 79 -27.00 15.24 -10.96
N LEU A 80 -26.49 16.41 -10.56
CA LEU A 80 -27.29 17.61 -10.35
C LEU A 80 -27.46 18.45 -11.62
N ASN A 81 -26.78 18.04 -12.71
CA ASN A 81 -26.67 18.79 -13.94
C ASN A 81 -26.08 20.20 -13.71
N GLU A 82 -25.14 20.29 -12.77
CA GLU A 82 -24.33 21.49 -12.48
C GLU A 82 -22.98 21.40 -13.18
N ASP A 83 -22.41 22.56 -13.50
CA ASP A 83 -21.07 22.64 -14.08
C ASP A 83 -20.01 22.17 -13.07
N THR A 84 -19.06 21.37 -13.53
CA THR A 84 -17.90 20.99 -12.70
C THR A 84 -16.96 22.19 -12.58
N PRO A 85 -16.52 22.56 -11.35
CA PRO A 85 -15.57 23.65 -11.17
C PRO A 85 -14.25 23.44 -11.93
N ASP A 86 -13.64 24.53 -12.39
CA ASP A 86 -12.46 24.51 -13.27
C ASP A 86 -11.21 23.88 -12.62
N ASP A 87 -11.07 24.02 -11.31
CA ASP A 87 -10.00 23.42 -10.53
C ASP A 87 -10.14 21.90 -10.43
N TRP A 88 -11.35 21.37 -10.28
CA TRP A 88 -11.66 19.94 -10.40
C TRP A 88 -11.37 19.41 -11.80
N VAL A 89 -11.74 20.14 -12.85
CA VAL A 89 -11.41 19.78 -14.24
C VAL A 89 -9.90 19.72 -14.44
N THR A 90 -9.17 20.71 -13.93
CA THR A 90 -7.71 20.79 -14.01
C THR A 90 -7.05 19.64 -13.26
N TYR A 91 -7.47 19.39 -12.02
CA TYR A 91 -7.01 18.29 -11.16
C TYR A 91 -7.19 16.93 -11.85
N ILE A 92 -8.39 16.65 -12.38
CA ILE A 92 -8.69 15.40 -13.10
C ILE A 92 -7.80 15.23 -14.33
N LYS A 93 -7.55 16.30 -15.10
CA LYS A 93 -6.66 16.23 -16.28
C LYS A 93 -5.21 15.91 -15.89
N VAL A 94 -4.69 16.48 -14.80
CA VAL A 94 -3.35 16.17 -14.30
C VAL A 94 -3.27 14.70 -13.85
N LEU A 95 -4.24 14.22 -13.08
CA LEU A 95 -4.31 12.81 -12.68
C LEU A 95 -4.39 11.86 -13.88
N MET A 96 -5.12 12.23 -14.94
CA MET A 96 -5.16 11.47 -16.18
C MET A 96 -3.80 11.42 -16.88
N ALA A 97 -3.04 12.52 -16.89
CA ALA A 97 -1.72 12.56 -17.50
C ALA A 97 -0.70 11.69 -16.73
N ILE A 98 -0.69 11.78 -15.40
CA ILE A 98 0.18 10.97 -14.53
C ILE A 98 -0.19 9.50 -14.61
N SER A 99 -1.48 9.16 -14.50
CA SER A 99 -1.97 7.76 -14.57
C SER A 99 -1.71 7.10 -15.93
N LYS A 100 -1.63 7.86 -17.02
CA LYS A 100 -1.24 7.34 -18.35
C LYS A 100 0.28 7.30 -18.56
N GLY A 101 1.05 8.00 -17.72
CA GLY A 101 2.50 8.16 -17.88
C GLY A 101 2.89 9.16 -18.97
N THR A 102 1.97 10.01 -19.41
CA THR A 102 2.29 11.11 -20.33
C THR A 102 2.90 12.30 -19.61
N ASP A 103 2.61 12.44 -18.31
CA ASP A 103 3.38 13.32 -17.42
C ASP A 103 4.58 12.55 -16.86
N THR A 104 5.78 13.00 -17.22
CA THR A 104 7.07 12.43 -16.80
C THR A 104 7.84 13.36 -15.87
N THR A 105 7.25 14.51 -15.52
CA THR A 105 7.89 15.56 -14.72
C THR A 105 7.37 15.60 -13.29
N SER A 106 6.12 15.20 -13.06
CA SER A 106 5.53 15.14 -11.72
C SER A 106 6.21 14.08 -10.86
N THR A 107 6.58 14.48 -9.64
CA THR A 107 7.14 13.60 -8.60
C THR A 107 6.16 13.31 -7.48
N THR A 108 5.04 14.04 -7.42
CA THR A 108 3.98 13.92 -6.41
C THR A 108 2.62 14.07 -7.07
N LEU A 109 1.55 13.67 -6.36
CA LEU A 109 0.19 13.96 -6.82
C LEU A 109 -0.11 15.46 -6.73
N PRO A 110 -0.97 15.99 -7.61
CA PRO A 110 -1.52 17.33 -7.43
C PRO A 110 -2.36 17.40 -6.15
N THR A 111 -2.47 18.58 -5.55
CA THR A 111 -3.37 18.82 -4.41
C THR A 111 -4.81 18.76 -4.87
N GLN A 112 -5.65 18.05 -4.13
CA GLN A 112 -7.08 17.99 -4.37
C GLN A 112 -7.74 19.35 -4.07
N PRO A 113 -8.71 19.81 -4.88
CA PRO A 113 -9.52 20.98 -4.56
C PRO A 113 -10.32 20.85 -3.25
N THR A 114 -10.66 21.99 -2.64
CA THR A 114 -11.41 22.10 -1.39
C THR A 114 -12.59 23.06 -1.59
N ASP A 115 -13.72 22.55 -2.07
CA ASP A 115 -14.99 23.29 -2.09
C ASP A 115 -15.74 23.15 -0.75
#